data_AF-R1CPC1-F1
#
_entry.id   AF-R1CPC1-F1
#
_cell.length_a   1.000
_cell.length_b   1.000
_cell.length_c   1.000
_cell.angle_alpha   90.00
_cell.angle_beta   90.00
_cell.angle_gamma   90.00
#
_symmetry.space_group_name_H-M   'P 1'
#
loop_
_entity.id
_entity.type
_entity.pdbx_description
1 polymer ?
#
loop_
_entity_poly.entity_id
_entity_poly.type
_entity_poly.pdbx_seq_one_letter_code
_entity_poly.pdbx_strand_id
1 'polypeptide(L)'
;MKKVKHIVSFSGGKDSTCMLLKMIENNMQIDEIIFLDTGKEFESMYDHIKKVEKDIGRKITRLKSKECFEYYLYEHQVKKRITTWLKSKYNIKNKHELKKFLESCNYDELLIKLIKVSLENLYKEEKLIQNGYGWPSKGNRWCCQKFKKQQISSYVKKKYPSEDYKIIEYHGIAYDERNRSKKNKEKEIRYPLIEKWKITEKQALQYCYKRGYDWGGLYEIFDRVSCWCCPYKKINELMNLYIYYPDKWDKIKDMDKESFNEFKNKYSLQQLEERFNKEIKKEIEAVVKELRKVYIFNHEYWDDKLKEINENKDIQLKMKRINYNLDITVRKFNEDKRKIMYHLIEIILGQSNEFFNLLIKIYLLG
;
A
#
# COMPACT_ATOMS: atom_id res chain seq x y z
N MET A 1 34.70 -12.13 27.27
CA MET A 1 34.22 -11.71 25.94
C MET A 1 32.70 -11.84 25.90
N LYS A 2 31.97 -10.89 25.29
CA LYS A 2 30.50 -10.97 25.20
C LYS A 2 30.07 -12.11 24.27
N LYS A 3 29.03 -12.87 24.65
CA LYS A 3 28.44 -13.93 23.80
C LYS A 3 27.75 -13.28 22.60
N VAL A 4 28.06 -13.72 21.39
CA VAL A 4 27.46 -13.16 20.17
C VAL A 4 26.12 -13.85 19.89
N LYS A 5 25.09 -13.06 19.58
CA LYS A 5 23.76 -13.53 19.19
C LYS A 5 23.33 -12.96 17.85
N HIS A 6 22.85 -13.85 16.98
CA HIS A 6 22.47 -13.58 15.60
C HIS A 6 20.94 -13.53 15.47
N ILE A 7 20.39 -12.33 15.33
CA ILE A 7 18.94 -12.10 15.30
C ILE A 7 18.50 -11.74 13.88
N VAL A 8 17.59 -12.52 13.31
CA VAL A 8 16.98 -12.25 12.00
C VAL A 8 15.72 -11.39 12.18
N SER A 9 15.70 -10.21 11.58
CA SER A 9 14.48 -9.40 11.45
C SER A 9 13.68 -9.88 10.25
N PHE A 10 12.67 -10.70 10.52
CA PHE A 10 11.83 -11.33 9.52
C PHE A 10 10.50 -10.57 9.38
N SER A 11 10.26 -9.95 8.22
CA SER A 11 9.03 -9.19 7.96
C SER A 11 7.94 -9.99 7.26
N GLY A 12 8.24 -11.21 6.80
CA GLY A 12 7.35 -12.03 5.97
C GLY A 12 7.36 -11.68 4.48
N GLY A 13 7.91 -10.53 4.06
CA GLY A 13 8.01 -10.17 2.64
C GLY A 13 9.05 -11.00 1.87
N LYS A 14 9.07 -10.84 0.54
CA LYS A 14 9.96 -11.51 -0.42
C LYS A 14 11.44 -11.44 -0.02
N ASP A 15 11.94 -10.26 0.35
CA ASP A 15 13.36 -10.07 0.64
C ASP A 15 13.76 -10.74 1.97
N SER A 16 12.98 -10.55 3.03
CA SER A 16 13.29 -11.15 4.33
C SER A 16 13.09 -12.67 4.33
N THR A 17 12.14 -13.18 3.55
CA THR A 17 11.95 -14.62 3.30
C THR A 17 13.14 -15.20 2.54
N CYS A 18 13.52 -14.59 1.41
CA CYS A 18 14.69 -15.03 0.65
C CYS A 18 15.96 -15.01 1.51
N MET A 19 16.17 -13.95 2.29
CA MET A 19 17.32 -13.83 3.18
C MET A 19 17.34 -14.96 4.21
N LEU A 20 16.24 -15.19 4.92
CA LEU A 20 16.15 -16.22 5.97
C LEU A 20 16.44 -17.61 5.40
N LEU A 21 15.79 -17.97 4.29
CA LEU A 21 15.99 -19.26 3.63
C LEU A 21 17.43 -19.44 3.16
N LYS A 22 18.03 -18.40 2.56
CA LYS A 22 19.44 -18.45 2.15
C LYS A 22 20.40 -18.56 3.33
N MET A 23 20.11 -17.88 4.45
CA MET A 23 20.92 -18.02 5.65
C MET A 23 20.88 -19.46 6.19
N ILE A 24 19.71 -20.10 6.19
CA ILE A 24 19.55 -21.51 6.60
C ILE A 24 20.31 -22.43 5.64
N GLU A 25 20.14 -22.29 4.33
CA GLU A 25 20.83 -23.09 3.31
C GLU A 25 22.36 -23.03 3.40
N ASN A 26 22.88 -21.88 3.83
CA ASN A 26 24.32 -21.66 3.96
C ASN A 26 24.83 -21.93 5.38
N ASN A 27 24.05 -22.64 6.21
CA ASN A 27 24.39 -22.97 7.60
C ASN A 27 24.86 -21.76 8.43
N MET A 28 24.29 -20.58 8.16
CA MET A 28 24.62 -19.37 8.91
C MET A 28 24.03 -19.46 10.32
N GLN A 29 24.79 -18.99 11.31
CA GLN A 29 24.28 -18.88 12.67
C GLN A 29 23.05 -17.96 12.71
N ILE A 30 21.96 -18.50 13.23
CA ILE A 30 20.74 -17.77 13.54
C ILE A 30 20.38 -18.24 14.95
N ASP A 31 20.35 -17.34 15.92
CA ASP A 31 19.91 -17.63 17.28
C ASP A 31 18.41 -17.39 17.44
N GLU A 32 17.87 -16.42 16.71
CA GLU A 32 16.46 -16.04 16.82
C GLU A 32 15.92 -15.41 15.53
N ILE A 33 14.64 -15.68 15.22
CA ILE A 33 13.91 -15.11 14.09
C ILE A 33 12.76 -14.31 14.69
N ILE A 34 12.73 -12.99 14.43
CA ILE A 34 11.74 -12.09 15.02
C ILE A 34 10.84 -11.49 13.95
N PHE A 35 9.53 -11.71 14.09
CA PHE A 35 8.48 -11.02 13.36
C PHE A 35 7.81 -9.97 14.25
N LEU A 36 7.61 -8.76 13.70
CA LEU A 36 6.99 -7.63 14.40
C LEU A 36 5.57 -7.46 13.88
N ASP A 37 4.60 -8.01 14.63
CA ASP A 37 3.19 -8.01 14.27
C ASP A 37 2.57 -6.64 14.56
N THR A 38 2.18 -5.93 13.49
CA THR A 38 1.51 -4.64 13.61
C THR A 38 -0.01 -4.77 13.72
N GLY A 39 -0.57 -5.96 13.49
CA GLY A 39 -2.00 -6.20 13.39
C GLY A 39 -2.62 -5.61 12.13
N LYS A 40 -1.80 -5.20 11.15
CA LYS A 40 -2.22 -4.52 9.92
C LYS A 40 -1.62 -5.14 8.66
N GLU A 41 -1.14 -6.37 8.78
CA GLU A 41 -0.71 -7.20 7.67
C GLU A 41 -1.92 -7.80 6.95
N PHE A 42 -1.74 -8.28 5.71
CA PHE A 42 -2.76 -9.05 5.01
C PHE A 42 -2.86 -10.46 5.61
N GLU A 43 -4.04 -11.10 5.54
CA GLU A 43 -4.21 -12.44 6.11
C GLU A 43 -3.26 -13.47 5.48
N SER A 44 -3.11 -13.44 4.16
CA SER A 44 -2.17 -14.32 3.47
C SER A 44 -0.70 -14.05 3.80
N MET A 45 -0.36 -12.89 4.38
CA MET A 45 0.98 -12.67 4.97
C MET A 45 1.15 -13.47 6.26
N TYR A 46 0.11 -13.53 7.12
CA TYR A 46 0.15 -14.37 8.31
C TYR A 46 0.24 -15.86 7.94
N ASP A 47 -0.52 -16.29 6.93
CA ASP A 47 -0.46 -17.68 6.45
C ASP A 47 0.91 -18.01 5.84
N HIS A 48 1.49 -17.09 5.07
CA HIS A 48 2.87 -17.22 4.60
C HIS A 48 3.86 -17.37 5.76
N ILE A 49 3.76 -16.54 6.81
CA ILE A 49 4.66 -16.63 7.97
C ILE A 49 4.49 -17.98 8.69
N LYS A 50 3.26 -18.47 8.86
CA LYS A 50 2.99 -19.81 9.43
C LYS A 50 3.62 -20.90 8.57
N LYS A 51 3.48 -20.81 7.24
CA LYS A 51 4.09 -21.76 6.29
C LYS A 51 5.60 -21.76 6.40
N VAL A 52 6.24 -20.58 6.39
CA VAL A 52 7.70 -20.46 6.56
C VAL A 52 8.16 -21.07 7.89
N GLU A 53 7.49 -20.76 9.02
CA GLU A 53 7.82 -21.33 10.33
C GLU A 53 7.76 -22.86 10.34
N LYS A 54 6.74 -23.44 9.70
CA LYS A 54 6.59 -24.89 9.53
C LYS A 54 7.72 -25.47 8.67
N ASP A 55 7.96 -24.89 7.49
CA ASP A 55 8.90 -25.41 6.51
C ASP A 55 10.35 -25.39 7.01
N ILE A 56 10.73 -24.34 7.77
CA ILE A 56 12.09 -24.23 8.31
C ILE A 56 12.29 -25.04 9.60
N GLY A 57 11.22 -25.56 10.22
CA GLY A 57 11.28 -26.28 11.49
C GLY A 57 11.80 -25.45 12.66
N ARG A 58 11.67 -24.12 12.61
CA ARG A 58 12.21 -23.19 13.62
C ARG A 58 11.17 -22.15 14.01
N LYS A 59 11.06 -21.92 15.31
CA LYS A 59 10.15 -20.92 15.89
C LYS A 59 10.47 -19.50 15.39
N ILE A 60 9.42 -18.79 14.99
CA ILE A 60 9.42 -17.36 14.69
C ILE A 60 8.81 -16.63 15.90
N THR A 61 9.66 -15.90 16.64
CA THR A 61 9.23 -15.07 17.77
C THR A 61 8.38 -13.90 17.24
N ARG A 62 7.10 -13.90 17.56
CA ARG A 62 6.16 -12.83 17.20
C ARG A 62 6.08 -11.82 18.33
N LEU A 63 6.47 -10.58 18.06
CA LEU A 63 6.35 -9.48 19.02
C LEU A 63 5.21 -8.57 18.58
N LYS A 64 4.31 -8.28 19.50
CA LYS A 64 3.14 -7.43 19.29
C LYS A 64 3.08 -6.38 20.38
N SER A 65 2.66 -5.18 20.00
CA SER A 65 2.35 -4.13 20.97
C SER A 65 1.16 -4.54 21.84
N LYS A 66 1.16 -4.10 23.10
CA LYS A 66 0.00 -4.25 24.00
C LYS A 66 -1.23 -3.59 23.39
N GLU A 67 -1.09 -2.34 22.95
CA GLU A 67 -2.18 -1.58 22.34
C GLU A 67 -2.20 -1.75 20.82
N CYS A 68 -3.40 -1.68 20.23
CA CYS A 68 -3.64 -1.86 18.80
C CYS A 68 -3.36 -0.57 17.98
N PHE A 69 -3.43 -0.68 16.65
CA PHE A 69 -3.22 0.45 15.74
C PHE A 69 -4.27 1.53 15.93
N GLU A 70 -5.53 1.13 16.04
CA GLU A 70 -6.69 1.97 16.29
C GLU A 70 -6.54 2.81 17.56
N TYR A 71 -6.15 2.19 18.69
CA TYR A 71 -5.85 2.89 19.93
C TYR A 71 -4.83 4.02 19.72
N TYR A 72 -3.72 3.73 19.04
CA TYR A 72 -2.72 4.76 18.77
C TYR A 72 -3.15 5.78 17.72
N LEU A 73 -4.06 5.42 16.82
CA LEU A 73 -4.58 6.29 15.78
C LEU A 73 -5.47 7.38 16.37
N TYR A 74 -6.44 7.00 17.21
CA TYR A 74 -7.49 7.93 17.69
C TYR A 74 -7.64 8.04 19.21
N GLU A 75 -7.13 7.13 20.05
CA GLU A 75 -7.34 7.18 21.52
C GLU A 75 -6.12 7.67 22.31
N HIS A 76 -4.90 7.35 21.86
CA HIS A 76 -3.69 7.58 22.65
C HIS A 76 -3.49 9.06 22.97
N GLN A 77 -3.38 9.40 24.25
CA GLN A 77 -3.22 10.77 24.69
C GLN A 77 -1.82 11.32 24.39
N VAL A 78 -1.75 12.23 23.42
CA VAL A 78 -0.51 12.91 23.00
C VAL A 78 -0.48 14.31 23.60
N LYS A 79 0.51 14.57 24.47
CA LYS A 79 0.79 15.91 24.98
C LYS A 79 1.48 16.75 23.90
N LYS A 80 0.84 17.82 23.42
CA LYS A 80 1.38 18.75 22.41
C LYS A 80 1.42 20.17 22.93
N ARG A 81 2.46 20.93 22.58
CA ARG A 81 2.48 22.39 22.76
C ARG A 81 1.34 23.01 21.95
N ILE A 82 0.67 24.02 22.50
CA ILE A 82 -0.46 24.73 21.84
C ILE A 82 -0.08 25.18 20.43
N THR A 83 1.10 25.78 20.26
CA THR A 83 1.60 26.23 18.96
C THR A 83 1.78 25.11 17.94
N THR A 84 2.09 23.89 18.38
CA THR A 84 2.23 22.72 17.51
C THR A 84 0.86 22.15 17.13
N TRP A 85 -0.08 22.16 18.08
CA TRP A 85 -1.46 21.75 17.84
C TRP A 85 -2.14 22.68 16.83
N LEU A 86 -2.04 24.01 17.01
CA LEU A 86 -2.60 25.01 16.10
C LEU A 86 -2.06 24.81 14.68
N LYS A 87 -0.74 24.62 14.54
CA LYS A 87 -0.13 24.35 13.23
C LYS A 87 -0.68 23.10 12.57
N SER A 88 -0.85 22.03 13.35
CA SER A 88 -1.40 20.76 12.85
C SER A 88 -2.87 20.86 12.47
N LYS A 89 -3.68 21.56 13.28
CA LYS A 89 -5.14 21.64 13.11
C LYS A 89 -5.55 22.54 11.95
N TYR A 90 -4.84 23.65 11.76
CA TYR A 90 -5.15 24.67 10.74
C TYR A 90 -4.17 24.64 9.55
N ASN A 91 -3.37 23.58 9.41
CA ASN A 91 -2.42 23.38 8.32
C ASN A 91 -1.42 24.55 8.11
N ILE A 92 -1.01 25.19 9.21
CA ILE A 92 -0.12 26.35 9.21
C ILE A 92 1.33 25.88 9.10
N LYS A 93 2.06 26.35 8.08
CA LYS A 93 3.37 25.77 7.71
C LYS A 93 4.52 26.31 8.54
N ASN A 94 4.48 27.58 8.92
CA ASN A 94 5.61 28.27 9.55
C ASN A 94 5.18 29.21 10.67
N LYS A 95 6.16 29.78 11.38
CA LYS A 95 5.90 30.69 12.51
C LYS A 95 5.25 32.00 12.06
N HIS A 96 5.54 32.47 10.85
CA HIS A 96 4.99 33.71 10.29
C HIS A 96 3.50 33.59 9.98
N GLU A 97 3.11 32.51 9.31
CA GLU A 97 1.69 32.18 9.08
C GLU A 97 0.95 31.96 10.40
N LEU A 98 1.59 31.34 11.41
CA LEU A 98 0.98 31.21 12.73
C LEU A 98 0.74 32.57 13.38
N LYS A 99 1.70 33.50 13.25
CA LYS A 99 1.56 34.86 13.77
C LYS A 99 0.39 35.57 13.09
N LYS A 100 0.30 35.53 11.76
CA LYS A 100 -0.82 36.10 10.99
C LYS A 100 -2.18 35.48 11.37
N PHE A 101 -2.21 34.15 11.54
CA PHE A 101 -3.42 33.45 11.98
C PHE A 101 -3.87 33.91 13.37
N LEU A 102 -2.94 34.03 14.31
CA LEU A 102 -3.23 34.51 15.66
C LEU A 102 -3.70 35.97 15.66
N GLU A 103 -3.05 36.84 14.86
CA GLU A 103 -3.44 38.24 14.67
C GLU A 103 -4.82 38.41 14.03
N SER A 104 -5.26 37.42 13.24
CA SER A 104 -6.58 37.42 12.59
C SER A 104 -7.72 36.91 13.48
N CYS A 105 -7.41 36.25 14.60
CA CYS A 105 -8.42 35.71 15.52
C CYS A 105 -8.75 36.73 16.61
N ASN A 106 -10.03 36.94 16.94
CA ASN A 106 -10.37 37.65 18.17
C ASN A 106 -10.05 36.77 19.40
N TYR A 107 -9.69 37.39 20.53
CA TYR A 107 -9.31 36.72 21.77
C TYR A 107 -10.38 35.73 22.23
N ASP A 108 -11.66 36.12 22.19
CA ASP A 108 -12.78 35.26 22.57
C ASP A 108 -12.93 34.04 21.65
N GLU A 109 -12.64 34.21 20.36
CA GLU A 109 -12.72 33.13 19.38
C GLU A 109 -11.58 32.13 19.58
N LEU A 110 -10.37 32.61 19.87
CA LEU A 110 -9.23 31.77 20.22
C LEU A 110 -9.47 31.04 21.55
N LEU A 111 -10.04 31.74 22.53
CA LEU A 111 -10.36 31.19 23.85
C LEU A 111 -11.42 30.10 23.75
N ILE A 112 -12.53 30.29 23.02
CA ILE A 112 -13.54 29.25 22.77
C ILE A 112 -12.93 28.03 22.05
N LYS A 113 -12.07 28.27 21.06
CA LYS A 113 -11.35 27.21 20.33
C LYS A 113 -10.40 26.42 21.23
N LEU A 114 -9.83 27.04 22.27
CA LEU A 114 -8.96 26.40 23.27
C LEU A 114 -9.75 25.76 24.43
N ILE A 115 -10.84 26.38 24.88
CA ILE A 115 -11.71 25.93 25.99
C ILE A 115 -12.46 24.64 25.61
N LYS A 116 -12.89 24.47 24.35
CA LYS A 116 -13.50 23.23 23.85
C LYS A 116 -12.57 21.99 23.95
N VAL A 117 -11.30 22.18 24.31
CA VAL A 117 -10.27 21.13 24.45
C VAL A 117 -9.95 20.81 25.93
N SER A 118 -10.83 21.21 26.87
CA SER A 118 -10.73 21.07 28.33
C SER A 118 -9.82 22.10 29.03
N LEU A 119 -10.46 22.88 29.92
CA LEU A 119 -9.87 23.89 30.80
C LEU A 119 -8.98 23.31 31.92
N GLU A 120 -9.14 22.03 32.28
CA GLU A 120 -8.46 21.45 33.44
C GLU A 120 -6.94 21.29 33.26
N ASN A 121 -6.45 21.36 32.02
CA ASN A 121 -5.02 21.16 31.71
C ASN A 121 -4.25 22.45 31.39
N LEU A 122 -4.92 23.60 31.21
CA LEU A 122 -4.26 24.86 30.82
C LEU A 122 -3.38 25.46 31.92
N TYR A 123 -3.67 25.15 33.20
CA TYR A 123 -2.98 25.74 34.35
C TYR A 123 -1.78 24.95 34.87
N LYS A 124 -1.45 23.78 34.27
CA LYS A 124 -0.28 22.97 34.67
C LYS A 124 0.54 22.59 33.44
N GLU A 125 1.40 23.53 33.02
CA GLU A 125 2.25 23.49 31.81
C GLU A 125 1.47 23.52 30.48
N GLU A 126 1.84 24.42 29.56
CA GLU A 126 1.23 24.71 28.25
C GLU A 126 1.13 23.52 27.23
N LYS A 127 0.56 22.39 27.62
CA LYS A 127 0.46 21.17 26.82
C LYS A 127 -1.02 20.77 26.68
N LEU A 128 -1.54 20.86 25.47
CA LEU A 128 -2.84 20.30 25.10
C LEU A 128 -2.75 18.78 25.03
N ILE A 129 -3.81 18.11 25.48
CA ILE A 129 -3.99 16.67 25.25
C ILE A 129 -4.72 16.51 23.92
N GLN A 130 -4.09 15.81 22.99
CA GLN A 130 -4.70 15.40 21.73
C GLN A 130 -4.96 13.90 21.78
N ASN A 131 -6.18 13.50 21.45
CA ASN A 131 -6.51 12.09 21.27
C ASN A 131 -5.91 11.57 19.95
N GLY A 132 -5.18 10.47 20.05
CA GLY A 132 -4.55 9.81 18.91
C GLY A 132 -3.34 10.53 18.34
N TYR A 133 -2.48 9.76 17.69
CA TYR A 133 -1.42 10.29 16.84
C TYR A 133 -1.91 10.71 15.44
N GLY A 134 -3.10 10.24 15.04
CA GLY A 134 -3.61 10.41 13.68
C GLY A 134 -2.81 9.59 12.68
N TRP A 135 -3.12 9.70 11.39
CA TRP A 135 -2.39 8.94 10.37
C TRP A 135 -0.90 9.28 10.38
N PRO A 136 -0.02 8.25 10.27
CA PRO A 136 1.43 8.45 10.27
C PRO A 136 1.89 9.47 9.23
N SER A 137 2.70 10.43 9.66
CA SER A 137 3.23 11.52 8.82
C SER A 137 4.76 11.49 8.76
N LYS A 138 5.37 12.38 7.92
CA LYS A 138 6.81 12.28 7.63
C LYS A 138 7.63 12.52 8.89
N GLY A 139 7.15 13.42 9.75
CA GLY A 139 7.74 13.73 11.06
C GLY A 139 7.24 12.86 12.21
N ASN A 140 6.14 12.10 12.02
CA ASN A 140 5.56 11.27 13.07
C ASN A 140 5.18 9.88 12.54
N ARG A 141 6.18 9.01 12.36
CA ARG A 141 5.99 7.59 12.02
C ARG A 141 5.81 6.75 13.29
N TRP A 142 4.84 7.12 14.11
CA TRP A 142 4.57 6.50 15.41
C TRP A 142 4.38 4.99 15.30
N CYS A 143 3.77 4.49 14.22
CA CYS A 143 3.57 3.05 14.01
C CYS A 143 4.89 2.27 13.93
N CYS A 144 5.92 2.81 13.26
CA CYS A 144 7.25 2.22 13.25
C CYS A 144 7.92 2.29 14.63
N GLN A 145 7.66 3.35 15.40
CA GLN A 145 8.22 3.50 16.74
C GLN A 145 7.58 2.51 17.72
N LYS A 146 6.25 2.50 17.82
CA LYS A 146 5.47 1.72 18.80
C LYS A 146 5.45 0.23 18.47
N PHE A 147 5.19 -0.13 17.20
CA PHE A 147 5.04 -1.54 16.81
C PHE A 147 6.34 -2.23 16.43
N LYS A 148 7.40 -1.48 16.10
CA LYS A 148 8.66 -2.10 15.66
C LYS A 148 9.81 -1.81 16.60
N LYS A 149 10.25 -0.55 16.65
CA LYS A 149 11.46 -0.16 17.41
C LYS A 149 11.34 -0.46 18.90
N GLN A 150 10.22 -0.10 19.52
CA GLN A 150 10.01 -0.35 20.95
C GLN A 150 9.88 -1.84 21.24
N GLN A 151 9.10 -2.59 20.46
CA GLN A 151 8.90 -4.02 20.68
C GLN A 151 10.21 -4.80 20.62
N ILE A 152 11.01 -4.62 19.55
CA ILE A 152 12.28 -5.32 19.41
C ILE A 152 13.30 -4.85 20.46
N SER A 153 13.36 -3.54 20.74
CA SER A 153 14.34 -3.01 21.71
C SER A 153 14.06 -3.52 23.12
N SER A 154 12.80 -3.52 23.56
CA SER A 154 12.44 -3.99 24.90
C SER A 154 12.67 -5.49 25.02
N TYR A 155 12.31 -6.26 23.99
CA TYR A 155 12.52 -7.71 23.96
C TYR A 155 14.00 -8.09 24.02
N VAL A 156 14.82 -7.50 23.13
CA VAL A 156 16.25 -7.82 23.04
C VAL A 156 16.98 -7.39 24.31
N LYS A 157 16.71 -6.19 24.85
CA LYS A 157 17.34 -5.72 26.10
C LYS A 157 17.03 -6.62 27.30
N LYS A 158 15.77 -7.10 27.41
CA LYS A 158 15.36 -7.98 28.49
C LYS A 158 16.00 -9.37 28.38
N LYS A 159 16.07 -9.92 27.16
CA LYS A 159 16.53 -11.30 26.93
C LYS A 159 18.05 -11.43 26.81
N TYR A 160 18.69 -10.41 26.26
CA TYR A 160 20.13 -10.38 26.01
C TYR A 160 20.73 -9.07 26.57
N PRO A 161 20.99 -9.02 27.89
CA PRO A 161 21.63 -7.87 28.52
C PRO A 161 22.95 -7.50 27.84
N SER A 162 23.19 -6.20 27.69
CA SER A 162 24.29 -5.69 26.87
C SER A 162 25.66 -5.95 27.50
N GLU A 163 25.71 -6.20 28.79
CA GLU A 163 26.89 -6.56 29.58
C GLU A 163 27.43 -7.92 29.13
N ASP A 164 26.52 -8.88 28.88
CA ASP A 164 26.84 -10.27 28.57
C ASP A 164 26.84 -10.59 27.08
N TYR A 165 26.02 -9.87 26.30
CA TYR A 165 25.74 -10.22 24.90
C TYR A 165 26.11 -9.12 23.92
N LYS A 166 26.57 -9.55 22.74
CA LYS A 166 26.73 -8.73 21.54
C LYS A 166 25.72 -9.18 20.50
N ILE A 167 24.91 -8.25 20.00
CA ILE A 167 23.84 -8.56 19.03
C ILE A 167 24.29 -8.22 17.61
N ILE A 168 24.11 -9.16 16.69
CA ILE A 168 24.21 -8.96 15.24
C ILE A 168 22.82 -9.14 14.65
N GLU A 169 22.26 -8.08 14.06
CA GLU A 169 20.94 -8.12 13.43
C GLU A 169 21.06 -8.35 11.91
N TYR A 170 20.21 -9.19 11.34
CA TYR A 170 20.12 -9.43 9.89
C TYR A 170 18.85 -8.84 9.32
N HIS A 171 18.98 -7.96 8.33
CA HIS A 171 17.85 -7.26 7.70
C HIS A 171 17.78 -7.59 6.21
N GLY A 172 16.60 -8.00 5.74
CA GLY A 172 16.34 -8.35 4.33
C GLY A 172 16.14 -7.11 3.48
N ILE A 173 17.23 -6.51 3.00
CA ILE A 173 17.20 -5.43 2.00
C ILE A 173 17.86 -5.97 0.73
N ALA A 174 17.16 -5.88 -0.41
CA ALA A 174 17.68 -6.33 -1.70
C ALA A 174 18.82 -5.44 -2.23
N TYR A 175 19.61 -5.98 -3.16
CA TYR A 175 20.80 -5.35 -3.72
C TYR A 175 20.51 -4.07 -4.52
N ASP A 176 19.39 -4.03 -5.23
CA ASP A 176 18.87 -2.87 -5.95
C ASP A 176 18.24 -1.81 -5.01
N GLU A 177 17.99 -2.16 -3.76
CA GLU A 177 17.53 -1.26 -2.69
C GLU A 177 18.65 -0.89 -1.69
N ARG A 178 19.92 -1.09 -2.05
CA ARG A 178 21.08 -0.88 -1.16
C ARG A 178 21.19 0.52 -0.56
N ASN A 179 20.63 1.54 -1.20
CA ASN A 179 20.52 2.90 -0.66
C ASN A 179 19.66 3.00 0.62
N ARG A 180 18.88 1.96 0.94
CA ARG A 180 18.11 1.84 2.17
C ARG A 180 18.93 1.29 3.34
N SER A 181 20.11 0.72 3.08
CA SER A 181 21.03 0.18 4.10
C SER A 181 21.83 1.27 4.84
N LYS A 182 22.52 0.89 5.92
CA LYS A 182 23.48 1.75 6.66
C LYS A 182 22.92 3.06 7.23
N LYS A 183 21.72 3.01 7.83
CA LYS A 183 21.10 4.17 8.50
C LYS A 183 21.29 4.22 10.02
N ASN A 184 21.88 3.20 10.61
CA ASN A 184 22.03 3.10 12.06
C ASN A 184 23.50 2.92 12.44
N LYS A 185 24.06 3.90 13.16
CA LYS A 185 25.45 3.85 13.66
C LYS A 185 25.58 3.07 14.97
N GLU A 186 24.47 2.86 15.69
CA GLU A 186 24.46 2.31 17.05
C GLU A 186 24.30 0.79 17.09
N LYS A 187 23.89 0.16 15.98
CA LYS A 187 23.61 -1.27 15.89
C LYS A 187 24.50 -1.95 14.87
N GLU A 188 24.99 -3.14 15.20
CA GLU A 188 25.64 -4.00 14.21
C GLU A 188 24.57 -4.73 13.38
N ILE A 189 24.27 -4.17 12.20
CA ILE A 189 23.30 -4.72 11.24
C ILE A 189 24.05 -5.24 10.01
N ARG A 190 23.73 -6.46 9.59
CA ARG A 190 24.24 -7.10 8.38
C ARG A 190 23.12 -7.24 7.35
N TYR A 191 23.49 -7.12 6.07
CA TYR A 191 22.56 -7.21 4.94
C TYR A 191 23.03 -8.31 3.96
N PRO A 192 22.80 -9.61 4.25
CA PRO A 192 23.32 -10.71 3.45
C PRO A 192 22.95 -10.68 1.97
N LEU A 193 21.73 -10.24 1.63
CA LEU A 193 21.32 -10.09 0.23
C LEU A 193 22.16 -9.06 -0.53
N ILE A 194 22.72 -8.06 0.16
CA ILE A 194 23.63 -7.05 -0.42
C ILE A 194 25.08 -7.54 -0.36
N GLU A 195 25.52 -7.95 0.83
CA GLU A 195 26.92 -8.20 1.16
C GLU A 195 27.45 -9.54 0.62
N LYS A 196 26.60 -10.58 0.58
CA LYS A 196 27.01 -11.94 0.21
C LYS A 196 26.48 -12.34 -1.16
N TRP A 197 25.19 -12.23 -1.39
CA TRP A 197 24.55 -12.85 -2.56
C TRP A 197 24.19 -11.90 -3.70
N LYS A 198 24.21 -10.57 -3.47
CA LYS A 198 23.84 -9.54 -4.45
C LYS A 198 22.48 -9.80 -5.13
N ILE A 199 21.48 -10.24 -4.36
CA ILE A 199 20.15 -10.62 -4.83
C ILE A 199 19.25 -9.38 -4.93
N THR A 200 18.61 -9.17 -6.09
CA THR A 200 17.62 -8.10 -6.33
C THR A 200 16.23 -8.47 -5.84
N GLU A 201 15.31 -7.50 -5.73
CA GLU A 201 13.91 -7.74 -5.33
C GLU A 201 13.22 -8.79 -6.24
N LYS A 202 13.46 -8.69 -7.56
CA LYS A 202 12.91 -9.65 -8.55
C LYS A 202 13.46 -11.06 -8.33
N GLN A 203 14.77 -11.17 -8.09
CA GLN A 203 15.41 -12.46 -7.82
C GLN A 203 14.92 -13.06 -6.50
N ALA A 204 14.76 -12.25 -5.45
CA ALA A 204 14.23 -12.67 -4.16
C ALA A 204 12.81 -13.24 -4.29
N LEU A 205 11.93 -12.56 -5.05
CA LEU A 205 10.58 -13.06 -5.31
C LEU A 205 10.57 -14.39 -6.07
N GLN A 206 11.31 -14.46 -7.18
CA GLN A 206 11.39 -15.68 -8.00
C GLN A 206 11.98 -16.85 -7.23
N TYR A 207 12.96 -16.58 -6.37
CA TYR A 207 13.52 -17.56 -5.47
C TYR A 207 12.50 -18.15 -4.49
N CYS A 208 11.61 -17.31 -3.95
CA CYS A 208 10.55 -17.73 -3.05
C CYS A 208 9.45 -18.51 -3.80
N TYR A 209 9.06 -18.09 -5.01
CA TYR A 209 8.11 -18.83 -5.84
C TYR A 209 8.61 -20.25 -6.15
N LYS A 210 9.89 -20.41 -6.49
CA LYS A 210 10.51 -21.74 -6.70
C LYS A 210 10.45 -22.67 -5.49
N ARG A 211 10.18 -22.15 -4.29
CA ARG A 211 10.02 -22.89 -3.03
C ARG A 211 8.56 -23.00 -2.59
N GLY A 212 7.62 -22.65 -3.47
CA GLY A 212 6.18 -22.74 -3.20
C GLY A 212 5.69 -21.69 -2.20
N TYR A 213 6.30 -20.50 -2.17
CA TYR A 213 5.77 -19.35 -1.42
C TYR A 213 5.14 -18.35 -2.39
N ASP A 214 3.83 -18.14 -2.30
CA ASP A 214 3.07 -17.29 -3.22
C ASP A 214 2.31 -16.12 -2.55
N TRP A 215 2.30 -16.07 -1.21
CA TRP A 215 1.55 -15.10 -0.41
C TRP A 215 0.07 -15.01 -0.78
N GLY A 216 -0.53 -16.09 -1.31
CA GLY A 216 -1.90 -16.07 -1.82
C GLY A 216 -2.10 -15.06 -2.97
N GLY A 217 -1.09 -14.90 -3.83
CA GLY A 217 -1.13 -13.99 -4.98
C GLY A 217 -0.91 -12.51 -4.65
N LEU A 218 -0.57 -12.15 -3.40
CA LEU A 218 -0.40 -10.73 -3.05
C LEU A 218 0.65 -10.02 -3.90
N TYR A 219 1.72 -10.70 -4.31
CA TYR A 219 2.77 -10.12 -5.15
C TYR A 219 2.40 -10.05 -6.65
N GLU A 220 1.26 -10.61 -7.05
CA GLU A 220 0.66 -10.37 -8.38
C GLU A 220 -0.06 -9.01 -8.40
N ILE A 221 -0.51 -8.55 -7.22
CA ILE A 221 -1.29 -7.32 -7.05
C ILE A 221 -0.43 -6.17 -6.53
N PHE A 222 0.58 -6.44 -5.70
CA PHE A 222 1.34 -5.40 -4.99
C PHE A 222 2.86 -5.58 -5.15
N ASP A 223 3.57 -4.48 -5.37
CA ASP A 223 5.04 -4.43 -5.32
C ASP A 223 5.56 -4.73 -3.90
N ARG A 224 4.85 -4.21 -2.89
CA ARG A 224 5.23 -4.26 -1.47
C ARG A 224 4.07 -4.60 -0.54
N VAL A 225 4.13 -5.82 -0.04
CA VAL A 225 3.17 -6.40 0.90
C VAL A 225 3.70 -6.26 2.33
N SER A 226 3.01 -5.45 3.13
CA SER A 226 3.30 -5.27 4.55
C SER A 226 2.02 -4.76 5.20
N CYS A 227 1.99 -3.52 5.67
CA CYS A 227 0.81 -2.89 6.22
C CYS A 227 -0.17 -2.48 5.10
N TRP A 228 -1.42 -2.95 5.15
CA TRP A 228 -2.43 -2.60 4.13
C TRP A 228 -2.88 -1.13 4.23
N CYS A 229 -3.04 -0.58 5.43
CA CYS A 229 -3.41 0.83 5.67
C CYS A 229 -2.20 1.78 5.79
N CYS A 230 -1.15 1.58 4.99
CA CYS A 230 0.01 2.48 5.05
C CYS A 230 -0.21 3.72 4.15
N PRO A 231 -0.25 4.94 4.71
CA PRO A 231 -0.47 6.17 3.93
C PRO A 231 0.70 6.51 2.98
N TYR A 232 1.84 5.81 3.13
CA TYR A 232 3.00 5.91 2.26
C TYR A 232 2.97 4.96 1.06
N LYS A 233 1.91 4.17 0.89
CA LYS A 233 1.71 3.40 -0.35
C LYS A 233 1.68 4.32 -1.56
N LYS A 234 2.21 3.83 -2.69
CA LYS A 234 2.11 4.50 -3.99
C LYS A 234 0.63 4.59 -4.38
N ILE A 235 0.28 5.53 -5.25
CA ILE A 235 -1.12 5.75 -5.64
C ILE A 235 -1.69 4.52 -6.37
N ASN A 236 -0.92 3.90 -7.26
CA ASN A 236 -1.30 2.64 -7.92
C ASN A 236 -1.53 1.49 -6.93
N GLU A 237 -0.70 1.35 -5.89
CA GLU A 237 -0.90 0.34 -4.84
C GLU A 237 -2.19 0.59 -4.04
N LEU A 238 -2.57 1.86 -3.85
CA LEU A 238 -3.86 2.22 -3.22
C LEU A 238 -5.03 1.93 -4.16
N MET A 239 -4.87 2.15 -5.47
CA MET A 239 -5.86 1.74 -6.48
C MET A 239 -6.05 0.22 -6.48
N ASN A 240 -4.97 -0.55 -6.39
CA ASN A 240 -5.04 -2.00 -6.28
C ASN A 240 -5.76 -2.43 -4.99
N LEU A 241 -5.48 -1.76 -3.87
CA LEU A 241 -6.24 -2.00 -2.64
C LEU A 241 -7.73 -1.67 -2.81
N TYR A 242 -8.04 -0.54 -3.47
CA TYR A 242 -9.40 -0.12 -3.79
C TYR A 242 -10.13 -1.15 -4.67
N ILE A 243 -9.47 -1.73 -5.68
CA ILE A 243 -10.07 -2.71 -6.59
C ILE A 243 -10.24 -4.07 -5.90
N TYR A 244 -9.12 -4.68 -5.47
CA TYR A 244 -9.06 -6.09 -5.07
C TYR A 244 -9.41 -6.33 -3.60
N TYR A 245 -9.42 -5.30 -2.75
CA TYR A 245 -9.67 -5.44 -1.30
C TYR A 245 -10.66 -4.37 -0.77
N PRO A 246 -11.95 -4.43 -1.19
CA PRO A 246 -13.00 -3.47 -0.78
C PRO A 246 -13.03 -3.25 0.72
N ASP A 247 -13.12 -4.36 1.46
CA ASP A 247 -13.34 -4.31 2.90
C ASP A 247 -12.18 -3.64 3.62
N LYS A 248 -10.96 -3.73 3.07
CA LYS A 248 -9.79 -3.03 3.62
C LYS A 248 -9.81 -1.54 3.28
N TRP A 249 -10.29 -1.18 2.09
CA TRP A 249 -10.49 0.22 1.72
C TRP A 249 -11.58 0.88 2.56
N ASP A 250 -12.70 0.18 2.80
CA ASP A 250 -13.78 0.66 3.67
C ASP A 250 -13.30 0.83 5.11
N LYS A 251 -12.48 -0.10 5.63
CA LYS A 251 -11.80 0.08 6.93
C LYS A 251 -10.90 1.32 6.95
N ILE A 252 -10.19 1.63 5.87
CA ILE A 252 -9.40 2.88 5.80
C ILE A 252 -10.33 4.08 5.89
N LYS A 253 -11.47 4.09 5.19
CA LYS A 253 -12.47 5.17 5.29
C LYS A 253 -13.00 5.34 6.70
N ASP A 254 -13.33 4.25 7.38
CA ASP A 254 -13.83 4.32 8.75
C ASP A 254 -12.76 4.85 9.71
N MET A 255 -11.52 4.36 9.58
CA MET A 255 -10.39 4.87 10.35
C MET A 255 -10.07 6.35 10.05
N ASP A 256 -10.30 6.81 8.81
CA ASP A 256 -10.05 8.18 8.39
C ASP A 256 -11.09 9.16 8.94
N LYS A 257 -12.35 8.73 9.07
CA LYS A 257 -13.41 9.51 9.74
C LYS A 257 -13.08 9.81 11.21
N GLU A 258 -12.50 8.83 11.91
CA GLU A 258 -12.11 8.94 13.31
C GLU A 258 -10.76 9.66 13.52
N SER A 259 -9.94 9.73 12.48
CA SER A 259 -8.63 10.38 12.54
C SER A 259 -8.76 11.90 12.42
N PHE A 260 -8.00 12.64 13.23
CA PHE A 260 -8.03 14.11 13.17
C PHE A 260 -7.35 14.69 11.91
N ASN A 261 -6.58 13.89 11.18
CA ASN A 261 -5.93 14.25 9.92
C ASN A 261 -6.26 13.23 8.83
N GLU A 262 -6.05 13.60 7.56
CA GLU A 262 -6.32 12.75 6.41
C GLU A 262 -5.29 11.61 6.24
N PHE A 263 -5.77 10.49 5.70
CA PHE A 263 -4.97 9.31 5.37
C PHE A 263 -3.83 9.64 4.43
N LYS A 264 -4.12 10.27 3.28
CA LYS A 264 -3.11 10.52 2.25
C LYS A 264 -2.75 11.99 2.18
N ASN A 265 -1.46 12.28 2.29
CA ASN A 265 -1.00 13.66 2.08
C ASN A 265 -1.39 14.15 0.68
N LYS A 266 -2.03 15.33 0.62
CA LYS A 266 -2.51 16.03 -0.59
C LYS A 266 -3.79 15.47 -1.23
N TYR A 267 -4.36 14.38 -0.73
CA TYR A 267 -5.57 13.80 -1.29
C TYR A 267 -6.48 13.30 -0.19
N SER A 268 -7.72 13.76 -0.16
CA SER A 268 -8.75 13.08 0.61
C SER A 268 -9.04 11.70 0.01
N LEU A 269 -9.62 10.79 0.79
CA LEU A 269 -10.04 9.48 0.26
C LEU A 269 -11.07 9.62 -0.86
N GLN A 270 -11.98 10.60 -0.77
CA GLN A 270 -12.94 10.90 -1.84
C GLN A 270 -12.23 11.30 -3.15
N GLN A 271 -11.24 12.20 -3.09
CA GLN A 271 -10.46 12.59 -4.27
C GLN A 271 -9.70 11.41 -4.88
N LEU A 272 -9.24 10.46 -4.06
CA LEU A 272 -8.62 9.23 -4.55
C LEU A 272 -9.65 8.32 -5.23
N GLU A 273 -10.84 8.12 -4.66
CA GLU A 273 -11.91 7.33 -5.27
C GLU A 273 -12.36 7.91 -6.61
N GLU A 274 -12.58 9.22 -6.70
CA GLU A 274 -12.91 9.90 -7.96
C GLU A 274 -11.83 9.69 -9.03
N ARG A 275 -10.56 9.81 -8.62
CA ARG A 275 -9.43 9.55 -9.50
C ARG A 275 -9.40 8.09 -9.97
N PHE A 276 -9.55 7.13 -9.05
CA PHE A 276 -9.51 5.70 -9.37
C PHE A 276 -10.67 5.32 -10.28
N ASN A 277 -11.89 5.80 -10.00
CA ASN A 277 -13.06 5.54 -10.84
C ASN A 277 -12.86 6.08 -12.26
N LYS A 278 -12.23 7.25 -12.42
CA LYS A 278 -11.89 7.80 -13.73
C LYS A 278 -10.83 6.97 -14.46
N GLU A 279 -9.80 6.49 -13.76
CA GLU A 279 -8.76 5.62 -14.34
C GLU A 279 -9.36 4.25 -14.74
N ILE A 280 -10.14 3.62 -13.87
CA ILE A 280 -10.85 2.36 -14.14
C ILE A 280 -11.80 2.49 -15.33
N LYS A 281 -12.60 3.57 -15.39
CA LYS A 281 -13.52 3.81 -16.50
C LYS A 281 -12.78 3.91 -17.84
N LYS A 282 -11.64 4.62 -17.88
CA LYS A 282 -10.82 4.72 -19.09
C LYS A 282 -10.27 3.36 -19.55
N GLU A 283 -9.83 2.53 -18.61
CA GLU A 283 -9.36 1.18 -18.93
C GLU A 283 -10.48 0.32 -19.53
N ILE A 284 -11.67 0.35 -18.91
CA ILE A 284 -12.83 -0.40 -19.41
C ILE A 284 -13.28 0.12 -20.77
N GLU A 285 -13.32 1.45 -20.98
CA GLU A 285 -13.63 2.04 -22.28
C GLU A 285 -12.64 1.64 -23.37
N ALA A 286 -11.35 1.49 -23.04
CA ALA A 286 -10.35 0.97 -23.96
C ALA A 286 -10.61 -0.50 -24.33
N VAL A 287 -10.94 -1.35 -23.36
CA VAL A 287 -11.34 -2.74 -23.60
C VAL A 287 -12.58 -2.82 -24.48
N VAL A 288 -13.61 -2.01 -24.20
CA VAL A 288 -14.84 -1.92 -25.00
C VAL A 288 -14.52 -1.45 -26.43
N LYS A 289 -13.60 -0.49 -26.60
CA LYS A 289 -13.17 -0.03 -27.92
C LYS A 289 -12.50 -1.14 -28.72
N GLU A 290 -11.63 -1.93 -28.11
CA GLU A 290 -11.01 -3.09 -28.78
C GLU A 290 -12.04 -4.18 -29.13
N LEU A 291 -12.98 -4.47 -28.22
CA LEU A 291 -14.11 -5.37 -28.51
C LEU A 291 -14.93 -4.93 -29.72
N ARG A 292 -15.21 -3.63 -29.83
CA ARG A 292 -15.95 -3.07 -30.98
C ARG A 292 -15.17 -3.27 -32.28
N LYS A 293 -13.84 -3.10 -32.29
CA LYS A 293 -13.03 -3.38 -33.48
C LYS A 293 -13.10 -4.84 -33.90
N VAL A 294 -12.98 -5.78 -32.96
CA VAL A 294 -13.09 -7.22 -33.27
C VAL A 294 -14.44 -7.52 -33.91
N TYR A 295 -15.53 -6.98 -33.36
CA TYR A 295 -16.88 -7.15 -33.90
C TYR A 295 -17.00 -6.69 -35.37
N ILE A 296 -16.44 -5.52 -35.65
CA ILE A 296 -16.46 -4.85 -36.96
C ILE A 296 -15.70 -5.66 -38.02
N PHE A 297 -14.48 -6.11 -37.69
CA PHE A 297 -13.57 -6.72 -38.67
C PHE A 297 -13.66 -8.24 -38.73
N ASN A 298 -13.99 -8.89 -37.62
CA ASN A 298 -13.97 -10.34 -37.50
C ASN A 298 -14.98 -10.86 -36.47
N HIS A 299 -16.26 -10.67 -36.78
CA HIS A 299 -17.38 -11.03 -35.90
C HIS A 299 -17.38 -12.49 -35.43
N GLU A 300 -16.88 -13.41 -36.26
CA GLU A 300 -16.79 -14.83 -35.88
C GLU A 300 -15.93 -15.03 -34.61
N TYR A 301 -14.93 -14.15 -34.38
CA TYR A 301 -14.06 -14.19 -33.21
C TYR A 301 -14.56 -13.29 -32.06
N TRP A 302 -15.68 -12.59 -32.24
CA TRP A 302 -16.18 -11.65 -31.23
C TRP A 302 -16.73 -12.36 -29.99
N ASP A 303 -17.50 -13.44 -30.18
CA ASP A 303 -18.07 -14.21 -29.07
C ASP A 303 -16.94 -14.80 -28.19
N ASP A 304 -15.86 -15.28 -28.79
CA ASP A 304 -14.67 -15.76 -28.08
C ASP A 304 -13.97 -14.65 -27.29
N LYS A 305 -13.79 -13.47 -27.90
CA LYS A 305 -13.21 -12.30 -27.20
C LYS A 305 -14.07 -11.78 -26.07
N LEU A 306 -15.40 -11.80 -26.24
CA LEU A 306 -16.33 -11.45 -25.18
C LEU A 306 -16.24 -12.45 -24.03
N LYS A 307 -16.16 -13.75 -24.34
CA LYS A 307 -15.96 -14.81 -23.35
C LYS A 307 -14.65 -14.61 -22.57
N GLU A 308 -13.54 -14.33 -23.24
CA GLU A 308 -12.25 -14.01 -22.60
C GLU A 308 -12.37 -12.86 -21.59
N ILE A 309 -13.09 -11.80 -21.94
CA ILE A 309 -13.30 -10.63 -21.07
C ILE A 309 -14.24 -10.95 -19.89
N ASN A 310 -15.26 -11.76 -20.12
CA ASN A 310 -16.16 -12.24 -19.07
C ASN A 310 -15.45 -13.15 -18.07
N GLU A 311 -14.47 -13.94 -18.53
CA GLU A 311 -13.65 -14.81 -17.69
C GLU A 311 -12.48 -14.05 -17.00
N ASN A 312 -12.14 -12.85 -17.49
CA ASN A 312 -11.08 -12.03 -16.93
C ASN A 312 -11.51 -11.37 -15.60
N LYS A 313 -11.11 -11.98 -14.49
CA LYS A 313 -11.40 -11.53 -13.11
C LYS A 313 -11.01 -10.07 -12.85
N ASP A 314 -9.92 -9.57 -13.42
CA ASP A 314 -9.48 -8.18 -13.23
C ASP A 314 -10.50 -7.20 -13.82
N ILE A 315 -10.91 -7.45 -15.07
CA ILE A 315 -11.90 -6.62 -15.76
C ILE A 315 -13.25 -6.68 -15.02
N GLN A 316 -13.68 -7.86 -14.60
CA GLN A 316 -14.93 -8.03 -13.86
C GLN A 316 -14.93 -7.28 -12.53
N LEU A 317 -13.83 -7.33 -11.77
CA LEU A 317 -13.69 -6.58 -10.51
C LEU A 317 -13.73 -5.06 -10.74
N LYS A 318 -13.01 -4.58 -11.76
CA LYS A 318 -12.99 -3.17 -12.16
C LYS A 318 -14.38 -2.68 -12.58
N MET A 319 -15.10 -3.46 -13.40
CA MET A 319 -16.46 -3.12 -13.82
C MET A 319 -17.42 -3.05 -12.63
N LYS A 320 -17.35 -4.04 -11.73
CA LYS A 320 -18.15 -4.05 -10.50
C LYS A 320 -17.89 -2.80 -9.64
N ARG A 321 -16.64 -2.31 -9.58
CA ARG A 321 -16.28 -1.12 -8.78
C ARG A 321 -17.00 0.14 -9.21
N ILE A 322 -17.06 0.36 -10.51
CA ILE A 322 -17.68 1.57 -11.07
C ILE A 322 -19.13 1.33 -11.49
N ASN A 323 -19.73 0.20 -11.06
CA ASN A 323 -21.07 -0.24 -11.45
C ASN A 323 -21.29 -0.16 -12.98
N TYR A 324 -20.28 -0.59 -13.74
CA TYR A 324 -20.29 -0.53 -15.19
C TYR A 324 -20.80 -1.85 -15.75
N ASN A 325 -21.91 -1.79 -16.47
CA ASN A 325 -22.42 -2.94 -17.23
C ASN A 325 -21.87 -2.88 -18.65
N LEU A 326 -21.22 -3.96 -19.09
CA LEU A 326 -20.88 -4.15 -20.48
C LEU A 326 -22.20 -4.21 -21.24
N ASP A 327 -22.51 -3.12 -21.94
CA ASP A 327 -23.80 -2.98 -22.59
C ASP A 327 -23.93 -3.96 -23.75
N ILE A 328 -24.69 -5.03 -23.54
CA ILE A 328 -25.00 -6.04 -24.57
C ILE A 328 -25.81 -5.41 -25.71
N THR A 329 -26.46 -4.26 -25.47
CA THR A 329 -27.17 -3.47 -26.49
C THR A 329 -26.23 -2.97 -27.60
N VAL A 330 -24.92 -2.88 -27.32
CA VAL A 330 -23.87 -2.62 -28.32
C VAL A 330 -23.91 -3.65 -29.46
N ARG A 331 -24.31 -4.90 -29.20
CA ARG A 331 -24.48 -5.94 -30.24
C ARG A 331 -25.57 -5.55 -31.24
N LYS A 332 -26.76 -5.16 -30.76
CA LYS A 332 -27.90 -4.76 -31.62
C LYS A 332 -27.61 -3.49 -32.41
N PHE A 333 -27.07 -2.44 -31.78
CA PHE A 333 -26.77 -1.17 -32.46
C PHE A 333 -25.62 -1.29 -33.47
N ASN A 334 -24.66 -2.21 -33.25
CA ASN A 334 -23.54 -2.40 -34.15
C ASN A 334 -23.82 -3.39 -35.30
N GLU A 335 -24.79 -4.31 -35.19
CA GLU A 335 -25.21 -5.17 -36.32
C GLU A 335 -25.64 -4.33 -37.52
N ASP A 336 -26.46 -3.30 -37.29
CA ASP A 336 -26.95 -2.41 -38.34
C ASP A 336 -25.81 -1.58 -38.94
N LYS A 337 -24.91 -1.05 -38.11
CA LYS A 337 -23.71 -0.34 -38.59
C LYS A 337 -22.75 -1.24 -39.34
N ARG A 338 -22.59 -2.50 -38.92
CA ARG A 338 -21.74 -3.50 -39.61
C ARG A 338 -22.32 -3.84 -40.97
N LYS A 339 -23.65 -4.00 -41.11
CA LYS A 339 -24.33 -4.17 -42.40
C LYS A 339 -24.09 -2.96 -43.32
N ILE A 340 -24.27 -1.74 -42.80
CA ILE A 340 -23.98 -0.50 -43.55
C ILE A 340 -22.52 -0.47 -43.99
N MET A 341 -21.59 -0.83 -43.10
CA MET A 341 -20.17 -0.83 -43.41
C MET A 341 -19.79 -1.90 -44.42
N TYR A 342 -20.35 -3.12 -44.36
CA TYR A 342 -20.13 -4.12 -45.42
C TYR A 342 -20.65 -3.62 -46.76
N HIS A 343 -21.84 -3.02 -46.80
CA HIS A 343 -22.33 -2.43 -48.05
C HIS A 343 -21.44 -1.29 -48.55
N LEU A 344 -20.94 -0.42 -47.67
CA LEU A 344 -19.96 0.60 -48.05
C LEU A 344 -18.66 -0.03 -48.57
N ILE A 345 -18.17 -1.10 -47.93
CA ILE A 345 -16.98 -1.83 -48.35
C ILE A 345 -17.20 -2.50 -49.71
N GLU A 346 -18.36 -3.13 -49.97
CA GLU A 346 -18.72 -3.69 -51.28
C GLU A 346 -18.77 -2.61 -52.37
N ILE A 347 -19.35 -1.44 -52.05
CA ILE A 347 -19.37 -0.28 -52.96
C ILE A 347 -17.95 0.24 -53.22
N ILE A 348 -17.11 0.31 -52.18
CA ILE A 348 -15.75 0.84 -52.25
C ILE A 348 -14.77 -0.14 -52.88
N LEU A 349 -14.94 -1.46 -52.76
CA LEU A 349 -14.12 -2.46 -53.46
C LEU A 349 -14.33 -2.42 -54.99
N GLY A 350 -15.35 -1.68 -55.46
CA GLY A 350 -15.49 -1.24 -56.85
C GLY A 350 -14.75 0.06 -57.21
N GLN A 351 -14.06 0.73 -56.27
CA GLN A 351 -13.28 1.96 -56.46
C GLN A 351 -11.96 1.96 -55.64
N SER A 352 -11.10 2.99 -55.77
CA SER A 352 -9.69 2.93 -55.33
C SER A 352 -9.46 2.88 -53.80
N ASN A 353 -8.34 2.26 -53.40
CA ASN A 353 -7.95 1.94 -52.02
C ASN A 353 -7.74 3.15 -51.07
N GLU A 354 -7.61 4.38 -51.56
CA GLU A 354 -7.39 5.55 -50.69
C GLU A 354 -8.68 6.00 -49.97
N PHE A 355 -9.84 5.82 -50.61
CA PHE A 355 -11.14 6.20 -50.05
C PHE A 355 -11.55 5.29 -48.88
N PHE A 356 -11.21 4.00 -48.99
CA PHE A 356 -11.40 2.98 -47.95
C PHE A 356 -10.71 3.37 -46.63
N ASN A 357 -9.47 3.83 -46.71
CA ASN A 357 -8.68 4.21 -45.53
C ASN A 357 -9.18 5.50 -44.85
N LEU A 358 -9.76 6.43 -45.61
CA LEU A 358 -10.31 7.68 -45.07
C LEU A 358 -11.63 7.44 -44.31
N LEU A 359 -12.53 6.61 -44.85
CA LEU A 359 -13.80 6.25 -44.22
C LEU A 359 -13.60 5.47 -42.92
N ILE A 360 -12.63 4.55 -42.87
CA ILE A 360 -12.26 3.83 -41.65
C ILE A 360 -11.76 4.79 -40.56
N LYS A 361 -10.97 5.81 -40.92
CA LYS A 361 -10.51 6.83 -39.95
C LYS A 361 -11.67 7.67 -39.41
N ILE A 362 -12.61 8.08 -40.26
CA ILE A 362 -13.77 8.86 -39.82
C ILE A 362 -14.67 8.04 -38.90
N TYR A 363 -14.88 6.75 -39.20
CA TYR A 363 -15.74 5.87 -38.41
C TYR A 363 -15.12 5.47 -37.05
N LEU A 364 -13.79 5.32 -36.95
CA LEU A 364 -13.10 4.98 -35.70
C LEU A 364 -12.86 6.17 -34.76
N LEU A 365 -13.10 7.40 -35.24
CA LEU A 365 -12.92 8.65 -34.49
C LEU A 365 -14.23 9.21 -33.88
N GLY A 366 -15.39 8.72 -34.30
CA GLY A 366 -16.69 8.95 -33.64
C GLY A 366 -16.98 7.92 -32.57
#